data_AF-A0A9E4Z570-F1
#
_entry.id   AF-A0A9E4Z570-F1
#
_cell.length_a   1.000
_cell.length_b   1.000
_cell.length_c   1.000
_cell.angle_alpha   90.00
_cell.angle_beta   90.00
_cell.angle_gamma   90.00
#
_symmetry.space_group_name_H-M   'P 1'
#
loop_
_entity.id
_entity.type
_entity.pdbx_description
1 polymer ?
#
loop_
_entity_poly.entity_id
_entity_poly.type
_entity_poly.pdbx_seq_one_letter_code
_entity_poly.pdbx_strand_id
1 'polypeptide(L)'
;MVFITGVAALAACGGQSAAVLGTPESSAKAFAEEITVGISMYLLVDDLENPDTTLSSHRSEEELAVILAGMNEIWGQAGIHLELANLETIVVEADVLAKVAVGDIRAFFDRLGGTIPFNVTGPESSLISGFYTRRIGGSNGITPLGTGWYMVMDEPSVFDRRVSSHEVGHILGLRHVFEDPGRLLYPGTNGMSLTPGEITLTRYVAMELMKAKR
;
A
#
# COMPACT_ATOMS: atom_id res chain seq x y z
N MET A 1 -56.34 -5.21 -58.08
CA MET A 1 -54.90 -5.46 -58.27
C MET A 1 -54.41 -6.17 -57.02
N VAL A 2 -54.01 -7.44 -57.17
CA VAL A 2 -53.54 -8.33 -56.11
C VAL A 2 -52.09 -7.97 -55.75
N PHE A 3 -51.76 -7.91 -54.46
CA PHE A 3 -50.55 -8.54 -53.91
C PHE A 3 -50.81 -8.93 -52.44
N ILE A 4 -50.75 -10.24 -52.21
CA ILE A 4 -50.70 -10.96 -50.93
C ILE A 4 -49.22 -11.30 -50.65
N THR A 5 -48.88 -11.60 -49.40
CA THR A 5 -47.65 -12.19 -48.79
C THR A 5 -46.56 -11.22 -48.31
N GLY A 6 -45.94 -11.36 -47.12
CA GLY A 6 -45.89 -12.47 -46.12
C GLY A 6 -45.76 -11.95 -44.67
N VAL A 7 -46.21 -12.70 -43.64
CA VAL A 7 -45.49 -13.76 -42.88
C VAL A 7 -44.24 -13.22 -42.18
N ALA A 8 -43.88 -13.48 -40.93
CA ALA A 8 -44.50 -13.87 -39.66
C ALA A 8 -43.34 -13.82 -38.64
N ALA A 9 -43.67 -13.51 -37.39
CA ALA A 9 -42.99 -13.84 -36.12
C ALA A 9 -41.45 -13.80 -36.00
N LEU A 10 -40.98 -13.13 -34.94
CA LEU A 10 -40.17 -13.76 -33.88
C LEU A 10 -40.40 -13.02 -32.56
N ALA A 11 -41.21 -13.63 -31.70
CA ALA A 11 -41.13 -13.39 -30.27
C ALA A 11 -39.90 -14.16 -29.75
N ALA A 12 -38.99 -13.47 -29.06
CA ALA A 12 -37.98 -14.08 -28.23
C ALA A 12 -38.03 -13.40 -26.85
N CYS A 13 -38.43 -14.18 -25.85
CA CYS A 13 -38.29 -13.86 -24.43
C CYS A 13 -36.88 -14.22 -23.94
N GLY A 14 -36.41 -13.50 -22.93
CA GLY A 14 -35.20 -13.77 -22.15
C GLY A 14 -34.50 -12.44 -21.86
N GLY A 15 -34.34 -11.95 -20.64
CA GLY A 15 -34.11 -12.62 -19.37
C GLY A 15 -32.93 -11.89 -18.73
N GLN A 16 -33.21 -11.06 -17.73
CA GLN A 16 -32.33 -10.50 -16.69
C GLN A 16 -30.85 -10.20 -17.03
N SER A 17 -30.48 -8.92 -16.98
CA SER A 17 -29.67 -8.40 -15.87
C SER A 17 -29.64 -6.87 -15.98
N ALA A 18 -30.54 -6.21 -15.25
CA ALA A 18 -30.38 -4.80 -14.99
C ALA A 18 -29.10 -4.67 -14.15
N ALA A 19 -28.05 -4.15 -14.76
CA ALA A 19 -26.87 -3.71 -14.02
C ALA A 19 -27.38 -2.83 -12.86
N VAL A 20 -27.05 -3.24 -11.64
CA VAL A 20 -27.27 -2.45 -10.43
C VAL A 20 -26.33 -1.25 -10.53
N LEU A 21 -26.76 -0.24 -11.30
CA LEU A 21 -26.21 1.10 -11.24
C LEU A 21 -26.72 1.67 -9.92
N GLY A 22 -25.88 1.59 -8.89
CA GLY A 22 -26.13 2.27 -7.62
C GLY A 22 -26.51 3.73 -7.86
N THR A 23 -27.49 4.22 -7.11
CA THR A 23 -27.94 5.61 -7.21
C THR A 23 -26.78 6.57 -6.87
N PRO A 24 -26.78 7.81 -7.42
CA PRO A 24 -25.77 8.82 -7.09
C PRO A 24 -25.59 9.04 -5.59
N GLU A 25 -26.67 8.91 -4.81
CA GLU A 25 -26.64 8.94 -3.34
C GLU A 25 -25.87 7.78 -2.72
N SER A 26 -25.95 6.56 -3.25
CA SER A 26 -25.20 5.40 -2.74
C SER A 26 -23.71 5.55 -3.00
N SER A 27 -23.33 6.06 -4.17
CA SER A 27 -21.94 6.36 -4.48
C SER A 27 -21.43 7.53 -3.63
N ALA A 28 -22.20 8.61 -3.47
CA ALA A 28 -21.82 9.75 -2.64
C ALA A 28 -21.66 9.38 -1.15
N LYS A 29 -22.52 8.49 -0.62
CA LYS A 29 -22.40 7.98 0.75
C LYS A 29 -21.20 7.07 0.94
N ALA A 30 -20.86 6.26 -0.07
CA ALA A 30 -19.64 5.45 -0.10
C ALA A 30 -18.35 6.29 -0.23
N PHE A 31 -18.42 7.57 -0.61
CA PHE A 31 -17.30 8.53 -0.55
C PHE A 31 -17.23 9.30 0.78
N ALA A 32 -18.27 9.23 1.63
CA ALA A 32 -18.33 9.98 2.89
C ALA A 32 -17.80 9.18 4.09
N GLU A 33 -17.75 7.85 4.01
CA GLU A 33 -17.26 7.01 5.10
C GLU A 33 -15.73 6.87 5.01
N GLU A 34 -15.05 7.17 6.12
CA GLU A 34 -13.61 6.94 6.25
C GLU A 34 -13.32 5.44 6.28
N ILE A 35 -12.31 5.00 5.54
CA ILE A 35 -11.86 3.61 5.53
C ILE A 35 -10.64 3.50 6.43
N THR A 36 -10.78 2.80 7.56
CA THR A 36 -9.67 2.51 8.46
C THR A 36 -8.92 1.25 7.98
N VAL A 37 -7.63 1.39 7.72
CA VAL A 37 -6.74 0.30 7.30
C VAL A 37 -5.63 0.13 8.35
N GLY A 38 -5.56 -1.04 8.96
CA GLY A 38 -4.53 -1.35 9.95
C GLY A 38 -3.14 -1.44 9.31
N ILE A 39 -2.19 -0.70 9.86
CA ILE A 39 -0.77 -0.68 9.47
C ILE A 39 0.12 -1.05 10.67
N SER A 40 1.14 -1.85 10.43
CA SER A 40 2.25 -2.03 11.38
C SER A 40 3.53 -1.47 10.80
N MET A 41 4.39 -0.92 11.65
CA MET A 41 5.64 -0.30 11.24
C MET A 41 6.78 -0.85 12.10
N TYR A 42 7.89 -1.19 11.45
CA TYR A 42 8.98 -1.90 12.11
C TYR A 42 10.33 -1.27 11.79
N LEU A 43 11.14 -1.07 12.82
CA LEU A 43 12.56 -0.72 12.69
C LEU A 43 13.38 -2.00 12.55
N LEU A 44 14.29 -2.07 11.58
CA LEU A 44 15.17 -3.21 11.39
C LEU A 44 16.57 -2.90 11.95
N VAL A 45 17.00 -3.70 12.93
CA VAL A 45 18.33 -3.59 13.55
C VAL A 45 19.02 -4.95 13.59
N ASP A 46 20.35 -4.98 13.65
CA ASP A 46 21.11 -6.22 13.81
C ASP A 46 21.30 -6.66 15.26
N ASP A 47 21.29 -5.69 16.18
CA ASP A 47 21.38 -5.91 17.61
C ASP A 47 20.65 -4.79 18.37
N LEU A 48 20.02 -5.10 19.50
CA LEU A 48 19.27 -4.12 20.30
C LEU A 48 20.17 -3.27 21.20
N GLU A 49 21.28 -3.82 21.67
CA GLU A 49 22.17 -3.17 22.64
C GLU A 49 23.31 -2.43 21.94
N ASN A 50 23.88 -3.04 20.90
CA ASN A 50 25.04 -2.53 20.17
C ASN A 50 24.85 -2.62 18.64
N PRO A 51 23.88 -1.88 18.07
CA PRO A 51 23.59 -1.94 16.64
C PRO A 51 24.77 -1.48 15.78
N ASP A 52 25.06 -2.22 14.71
CA ASP A 52 25.97 -1.77 13.66
C ASP A 52 25.34 -0.59 12.91
N THR A 53 25.82 0.61 13.19
CA THR A 53 25.36 1.87 12.56
C THR A 53 25.45 1.91 11.02
N THR A 54 26.16 0.97 10.40
CA THR A 54 26.24 0.83 8.94
C THR A 54 25.14 -0.05 8.35
N LEU A 55 24.47 -0.88 9.16
CA LEU A 55 23.46 -1.85 8.75
C LEU A 55 22.10 -1.63 9.41
N SER A 56 22.10 -1.36 10.72
CA SER A 56 20.91 -1.08 11.52
C SER A 56 20.26 0.24 11.14
N SER A 57 18.93 0.27 11.19
CA SER A 57 18.19 1.52 11.12
C SER A 57 18.64 2.44 12.25
N HIS A 58 18.81 3.72 11.94
CA HIS A 58 19.06 4.77 12.94
C HIS A 58 17.79 5.57 13.27
N ARG A 59 16.63 5.17 12.72
CA ARG A 59 15.37 5.82 13.04
C ARG A 59 14.87 5.43 14.42
N SER A 60 14.03 6.28 14.99
CA SER A 60 13.28 5.98 16.22
C SER A 60 11.79 5.71 15.96
N GLU A 61 11.12 5.13 16.95
CA GLU A 61 9.68 4.91 16.92
C GLU A 61 8.91 6.24 16.83
N GLU A 62 9.39 7.30 17.48
CA GLU A 62 8.80 8.64 17.39
C GLU A 62 8.88 9.20 15.97
N GLU A 63 9.99 8.96 15.25
CA GLU A 63 10.10 9.36 13.85
C GLU A 63 9.10 8.60 12.97
N LEU A 64 8.93 7.30 13.19
CA LEU A 64 7.90 6.51 12.49
C LEU A 64 6.49 7.01 12.78
N ALA A 65 6.18 7.42 14.02
CA ALA A 65 4.89 8.01 14.36
C ALA A 65 4.65 9.34 13.60
N VAL A 66 5.69 10.18 13.47
CA VAL A 66 5.62 11.42 12.66
C VAL A 66 5.42 11.10 11.18
N ILE A 67 6.09 10.08 10.66
CA ILE A 67 5.90 9.61 9.28
C ILE A 67 4.45 9.18 9.07
N LEU A 68 3.90 8.36 9.96
CA LEU A 68 2.52 7.88 9.87
C LEU A 68 1.51 9.03 9.92
N ALA A 69 1.70 10.01 10.80
CA ALA A 69 0.86 11.20 10.84
C ALA A 69 0.86 11.93 9.49
N GLY A 70 2.05 12.12 8.90
CA GLY A 70 2.19 12.71 7.57
C GLY A 70 1.62 11.83 6.43
N MET A 71 1.66 10.51 6.57
CA MET A 71 0.99 9.61 5.61
C MET A 71 -0.53 9.79 5.67
N ASN A 72 -1.09 9.93 6.88
CA ASN A 72 -2.52 10.17 7.08
C ASN A 72 -2.99 11.52 6.51
N GLU A 73 -2.14 12.56 6.50
CA GLU A 73 -2.44 13.81 5.78
C GLU A 73 -2.61 13.56 4.26
N ILE A 74 -1.75 12.72 3.67
CA ILE A 74 -1.80 12.40 2.24
C ILE A 74 -3.03 11.53 1.94
N TRP A 75 -3.23 10.46 2.70
CA TRP A 75 -4.31 9.49 2.50
C TRP A 75 -5.70 10.02 2.85
N GLY A 76 -5.78 11.08 3.66
CA GLY A 76 -7.01 11.84 3.91
C GLY A 76 -7.67 12.35 2.63
N GLN A 77 -6.91 12.62 1.56
CA GLN A 77 -7.47 12.95 0.23
C GLN A 77 -8.42 11.86 -0.31
N ALA A 78 -8.15 10.60 0.03
CA ALA A 78 -8.95 9.45 -0.36
C ALA A 78 -9.91 9.00 0.74
N GLY A 79 -10.01 9.72 1.87
CA GLY A 79 -10.78 9.29 3.04
C GLY A 79 -10.33 7.94 3.58
N ILE A 80 -9.01 7.68 3.56
CA ILE A 80 -8.39 6.48 4.12
C ILE A 80 -7.58 6.90 5.34
N HIS A 81 -7.82 6.24 6.47
CA HIS A 81 -7.05 6.41 7.69
C HIS A 81 -6.21 5.16 7.96
N LEU A 82 -4.89 5.33 8.04
CA LEU A 82 -3.96 4.29 8.44
C LEU A 82 -3.88 4.26 9.97
N GLU A 83 -4.48 3.23 10.56
CA GLU A 83 -4.50 3.02 12.01
C GLU A 83 -3.31 2.15 12.43
N LEU A 84 -2.49 2.68 13.34
CA LEU A 84 -1.32 1.98 13.84
C LEU A 84 -1.76 0.78 14.70
N ALA A 85 -1.45 -0.42 14.24
CA ALA A 85 -1.66 -1.64 14.99
C ALA A 85 -0.44 -2.02 15.84
N ASN A 86 0.76 -1.95 15.26
CA ASN A 86 2.02 -2.24 15.97
C ASN A 86 3.14 -1.29 15.50
N LEU A 87 3.99 -0.91 16.44
CA LEU A 87 5.22 -0.16 16.20
C LEU A 87 6.31 -0.79 17.05
N GLU A 88 7.27 -1.47 16.42
CA GLU A 88 8.27 -2.27 17.14
C GLU A 88 9.62 -2.28 16.42
N THR A 89 10.66 -2.69 17.15
CA THR A 89 11.97 -2.98 16.58
C THR A 89 12.14 -4.49 16.38
N ILE A 90 12.56 -4.90 15.18
CA ILE A 90 12.84 -6.29 14.81
C ILE A 90 14.35 -6.46 14.67
N VAL A 91 14.87 -7.47 15.37
CA VAL A 91 16.26 -7.92 15.22
C VAL A 91 16.38 -8.82 14.00
N VAL A 92 17.30 -8.51 13.11
CA VAL A 92 17.56 -9.20 11.85
C VAL A 92 19.06 -9.44 11.72
N GLU A 93 19.49 -10.62 11.32
CA GLU A 93 20.92 -10.91 11.25
C GLU A 93 21.69 -9.94 10.34
N ALA A 94 22.88 -9.53 10.77
CA ALA A 94 23.71 -8.57 10.03
C ALA A 94 23.99 -9.00 8.57
N ASP A 95 24.13 -10.30 8.30
CA ASP A 95 24.34 -10.81 6.93
C ASP A 95 23.12 -10.62 6.03
N VAL A 96 21.91 -10.63 6.61
CA VAL A 96 20.66 -10.34 5.92
C VAL A 96 20.53 -8.85 5.66
N LEU A 97 20.78 -8.00 6.66
CA LEU A 97 20.78 -6.54 6.48
C LEU A 97 21.83 -6.08 5.47
N ALA A 98 23.01 -6.71 5.42
CA ALA A 98 24.04 -6.42 4.43
C ALA A 98 23.57 -6.73 2.98
N LYS A 99 22.79 -7.80 2.79
CA LYS A 99 22.18 -8.14 1.48
C LYS A 99 21.08 -7.15 1.11
N VAL A 100 20.21 -6.80 2.06
CA VAL A 100 19.17 -5.77 1.88
C VAL A 100 19.82 -4.42 1.51
N ALA A 101 20.93 -4.05 2.16
CA ALA A 101 21.63 -2.80 1.93
C ALA A 101 22.17 -2.65 0.49
N VAL A 102 22.44 -3.76 -0.21
CA VAL A 102 22.84 -3.79 -1.63
C VAL A 102 21.67 -4.06 -2.59
N GLY A 103 20.43 -4.15 -2.08
CA GLY A 103 19.20 -4.29 -2.87
C GLY A 103 18.66 -5.72 -2.99
N ASP A 104 19.26 -6.70 -2.32
CA ASP A 104 18.69 -8.06 -2.25
C ASP A 104 17.65 -8.15 -1.12
N ILE A 105 16.47 -7.61 -1.42
CA ILE A 105 15.34 -7.58 -0.48
C ILE A 105 14.80 -8.98 -0.19
N ARG A 106 14.99 -9.95 -1.10
CA ARG A 106 14.54 -11.34 -0.92
C ARG A 106 15.22 -12.00 0.27
N ALA A 107 16.46 -11.63 0.57
CA ALA A 107 17.18 -12.13 1.72
C ALA A 107 16.42 -11.91 3.05
N PHE A 108 15.67 -10.80 3.17
CA PHE A 108 14.81 -10.56 4.34
C PHE A 108 13.62 -11.53 4.38
N PHE A 109 12.98 -11.78 3.24
CA PHE A 109 11.80 -12.67 3.16
C PHE A 109 12.12 -14.13 3.38
N ASP A 110 13.27 -14.58 2.91
CA ASP A 110 13.74 -15.95 3.10
C ASP A 110 13.97 -16.28 4.60
N ARG A 111 13.97 -15.27 5.47
CA ARG A 111 14.09 -15.41 6.93
C ARG A 111 12.76 -15.34 7.69
N LEU A 112 11.64 -15.11 7.00
CA LEU A 112 10.32 -15.13 7.63
C LEU A 112 10.01 -16.50 8.26
N GLY A 113 9.50 -16.49 9.49
CA GLY A 113 9.25 -17.72 10.25
C GLY A 113 10.51 -18.34 10.86
N GLY A 114 11.68 -17.69 10.68
CA GLY A 114 12.90 -17.93 11.42
C GLY A 114 13.11 -16.83 12.46
N THR A 115 14.06 -15.94 12.19
CA THR A 115 14.40 -14.78 13.04
C THR A 115 13.41 -13.63 12.94
N ILE A 116 12.68 -13.52 11.82
CA ILE A 116 11.61 -12.53 11.66
C ILE A 116 10.27 -13.20 12.03
N PRO A 117 9.54 -12.69 13.06
CA PRO A 117 8.32 -13.31 13.54
C PRO A 117 7.23 -13.42 12.47
N PHE A 118 6.52 -14.54 12.41
CA PHE A 118 5.49 -14.79 11.38
C PHE A 118 4.29 -13.85 11.50
N ASN A 119 4.00 -13.32 12.69
CA ASN A 119 2.93 -12.32 12.92
C ASN A 119 3.23 -10.96 12.27
N VAL A 120 4.43 -10.75 11.73
CA VAL A 120 4.83 -9.52 11.03
C VAL A 120 4.31 -9.51 9.59
N THR A 121 4.17 -10.68 8.93
CA THR A 121 3.71 -10.78 7.53
C THR A 121 2.70 -11.90 7.28
N GLY A 122 2.23 -12.57 8.34
CA GLY A 122 1.30 -13.70 8.28
C GLY A 122 -0.18 -13.29 8.33
N PRO A 123 -1.12 -14.25 8.36
CA PRO A 123 -2.56 -13.97 8.38
C PRO A 123 -3.01 -13.07 9.53
N GLU A 124 -2.30 -13.13 10.66
CA GLU A 124 -2.56 -12.32 11.85
C GLU A 124 -1.91 -10.93 11.80
N SER A 125 -1.08 -10.64 10.79
CA SER A 125 -0.43 -9.33 10.66
C SER A 125 -1.43 -8.24 10.28
N SER A 126 -1.03 -6.98 10.43
CA SER A 126 -1.70 -5.85 9.78
C SER A 126 -1.86 -6.05 8.28
N LEU A 127 -2.85 -5.39 7.68
CA LEU A 127 -3.02 -5.42 6.22
C LEU A 127 -1.81 -4.83 5.50
N ILE A 128 -1.18 -3.85 6.14
CA ILE A 128 0.01 -3.17 5.66
C ILE A 128 1.11 -3.33 6.70
N SER A 129 2.31 -3.72 6.25
CA SER A 129 3.52 -3.75 7.09
C SER A 129 4.64 -2.93 6.45
N GLY A 130 5.11 -1.91 7.15
CA GLY A 130 6.21 -1.06 6.73
C GLY A 130 7.50 -1.42 7.46
N PHE A 131 8.58 -1.64 6.72
CA PHE A 131 9.90 -1.93 7.27
C PHE A 131 10.85 -0.76 7.00
N TYR A 132 11.49 -0.26 8.06
CA TYR A 132 12.44 0.84 7.99
C TYR A 132 13.85 0.30 8.28
N THR A 133 14.79 0.58 7.38
CA THR A 133 16.14 0.01 7.44
C THR A 133 17.17 1.03 6.95
N ARG A 134 18.44 0.83 7.30
CA ARG A 134 19.51 1.78 6.96
C ARG A 134 19.57 2.07 5.46
N ARG A 135 19.50 1.02 4.64
CA ARG A 135 19.63 1.08 3.18
C ARG A 135 18.85 -0.05 2.53
N ILE A 136 18.39 0.17 1.30
CA ILE A 136 17.73 -0.84 0.47
C ILE A 136 18.35 -0.90 -0.94
N GLY A 137 19.65 -0.59 -1.05
CA GLY A 137 20.32 -0.35 -2.31
C GLY A 137 20.17 1.10 -2.79
N GLY A 138 19.76 1.27 -4.05
CA GLY A 138 19.67 2.58 -4.73
C GLY A 138 18.30 3.26 -4.74
N SER A 139 17.28 2.64 -4.14
CA SER A 139 15.90 3.15 -4.09
C SER A 139 15.59 3.82 -2.75
N ASN A 140 14.66 4.79 -2.74
CA ASN A 140 14.16 5.38 -1.48
C ASN A 140 13.18 4.43 -0.75
N GLY A 141 12.38 3.70 -1.52
CA GLY A 141 11.40 2.73 -1.03
C GLY A 141 11.21 1.60 -2.04
N ILE A 142 10.63 0.48 -1.58
CA ILE A 142 10.24 -0.63 -2.44
C ILE A 142 9.01 -1.35 -1.88
N THR A 143 8.09 -1.69 -2.78
CA THR A 143 6.90 -2.50 -2.52
C THR A 143 6.82 -3.61 -3.56
N PRO A 144 7.05 -4.88 -3.19
CA PRO A 144 6.81 -5.97 -4.12
C PRO A 144 5.34 -6.10 -4.49
N LEU A 145 5.07 -6.33 -5.77
CA LEU A 145 3.71 -6.39 -6.27
C LEU A 145 2.93 -7.55 -5.64
N GLY A 146 1.70 -7.27 -5.22
CA GLY A 146 0.80 -8.27 -4.65
C GLY A 146 1.13 -8.63 -3.19
N THR A 147 2.01 -7.87 -2.53
CA THR A 147 2.25 -8.02 -1.09
C THR A 147 1.57 -6.90 -0.31
N GLY A 148 1.31 -7.16 0.98
CA GLY A 148 0.82 -6.16 1.93
C GLY A 148 1.96 -5.48 2.69
N TRP A 149 3.16 -5.36 2.10
CA TRP A 149 4.29 -4.80 2.82
C TRP A 149 5.20 -3.97 1.92
N TYR A 150 5.92 -3.05 2.55
CA TYR A 150 6.91 -2.19 1.90
C TYR A 150 8.17 -2.05 2.75
N MET A 151 9.26 -1.58 2.14
CA MET A 151 10.48 -1.23 2.85
C MET A 151 10.97 0.16 2.42
N VAL A 152 11.43 0.98 3.38
CA VAL A 152 11.91 2.35 3.17
C VAL A 152 13.26 2.54 3.85
N MET A 153 14.18 3.24 3.18
CA MET A 153 15.47 3.56 3.79
C MET A 153 15.37 4.68 4.82
N ASP A 154 16.36 4.79 5.70
CA ASP A 154 16.34 5.83 6.74
C ASP A 154 16.46 7.26 6.21
N GLU A 155 17.22 7.46 5.13
CA GLU A 155 17.54 8.79 4.59
C GLU A 155 17.15 8.89 3.11
N PRO A 156 15.83 8.85 2.79
CA PRO A 156 15.39 8.98 1.41
C PRO A 156 15.70 10.37 0.86
N SER A 157 15.88 10.48 -0.46
CA SER A 157 16.14 11.76 -1.13
C SER A 157 14.91 12.70 -1.26
N VAL A 158 13.75 12.25 -0.79
CA VAL A 158 12.46 12.97 -0.80
C VAL A 158 11.75 12.76 0.54
N PHE A 159 10.67 13.49 0.83
CA PHE A 159 10.02 13.45 2.13
C PHE A 159 9.58 12.03 2.56
N ASP A 160 9.88 11.64 3.80
CA ASP A 160 9.64 10.28 4.34
C ASP A 160 8.18 9.85 4.25
N ARG A 161 7.26 10.73 4.65
CA ARG A 161 5.81 10.52 4.56
C ARG A 161 5.35 10.24 3.14
N ARG A 162 5.99 10.86 2.15
CA ARG A 162 5.69 10.67 0.72
C ARG A 162 6.25 9.36 0.22
N VAL A 163 7.48 8.96 0.60
CA VAL A 163 8.02 7.66 0.19
C VAL A 163 7.14 6.55 0.75
N SER A 164 6.85 6.58 2.05
CA SER A 164 6.00 5.58 2.68
C SER A 164 4.59 5.56 2.07
N SER A 165 4.00 6.73 1.78
CA SER A 165 2.70 6.80 1.10
C SER A 165 2.73 6.32 -0.35
N HIS A 166 3.82 6.55 -1.09
CA HIS A 166 3.99 6.04 -2.44
C HIS A 166 4.02 4.51 -2.45
N GLU A 167 4.75 3.92 -1.51
CA GLU A 167 4.80 2.48 -1.32
C GLU A 167 3.43 1.90 -0.94
N VAL A 168 2.72 2.51 0.02
CA VAL A 168 1.33 2.15 0.31
C VAL A 168 0.42 2.31 -0.92
N GLY A 169 0.70 3.28 -1.79
CA GLY A 169 -0.04 3.48 -3.04
C GLY A 169 0.04 2.26 -3.95
N HIS A 170 1.20 1.60 -4.03
CA HIS A 170 1.35 0.34 -4.75
C HIS A 170 0.52 -0.79 -4.15
N ILE A 171 0.48 -0.90 -2.81
CA ILE A 171 -0.37 -1.88 -2.10
C ILE A 171 -1.84 -1.62 -2.41
N LEU A 172 -2.25 -0.36 -2.47
CA LEU A 172 -3.61 0.09 -2.81
C LEU A 172 -3.88 0.11 -4.33
N GLY A 173 -3.04 -0.54 -5.13
CA GLY A 173 -3.28 -0.82 -6.54
C GLY A 173 -2.84 0.28 -7.52
N LEU A 174 -2.21 1.36 -7.03
CA LEU A 174 -1.69 2.42 -7.89
C LEU A 174 -0.38 2.00 -8.56
N ARG A 175 -0.19 2.49 -9.78
CA ARG A 175 1.03 2.30 -10.59
C ARG A 175 1.74 3.62 -10.77
N HIS A 176 3.03 3.55 -11.13
CA HIS A 176 3.77 4.75 -11.48
C HIS A 176 3.09 5.54 -12.59
N VAL A 177 3.16 6.86 -12.45
CA VAL A 177 2.75 7.84 -13.44
C VAL A 177 3.97 8.68 -13.82
N PHE A 178 4.01 9.20 -15.04
CA PHE A 178 5.20 9.89 -15.57
C PHE A 178 4.86 11.25 -16.20
N GLU A 179 3.59 11.62 -16.19
CA GLU A 179 3.09 12.80 -16.87
C GLU A 179 3.11 14.06 -16.00
N ASP A 180 3.01 13.91 -14.67
CA ASP A 180 2.94 15.02 -13.72
C ASP A 180 3.78 14.73 -12.45
N PRO A 181 4.85 15.51 -12.17
CA PRO A 181 5.70 15.33 -11.01
C PRO A 181 5.04 15.68 -9.67
N GLY A 182 3.87 16.34 -9.68
CA GLY A 182 3.07 16.64 -8.49
C GLY A 182 2.28 15.45 -7.95
N ARG A 183 2.23 14.33 -8.68
CA ARG A 183 1.45 13.14 -8.36
C ARG A 183 2.17 12.26 -7.34
N LEU A 184 1.42 11.60 -6.46
CA LEU A 184 2.01 10.70 -5.44
C LEU A 184 2.86 9.58 -6.06
N LEU A 185 2.40 9.00 -7.17
CA LEU A 185 3.06 7.87 -7.82
C LEU A 185 4.09 8.26 -8.88
N TYR A 186 4.43 9.55 -9.02
CA TYR A 186 5.58 9.95 -9.84
C TYR A 186 6.88 9.67 -9.08
N PRO A 187 7.83 8.89 -9.62
CA PRO A 187 9.03 8.48 -8.89
C PRO A 187 10.02 9.64 -8.65
N GLY A 188 10.62 9.67 -7.45
CA GLY A 188 11.74 10.57 -7.14
C GLY A 188 11.39 12.06 -6.95
N THR A 189 10.11 12.42 -6.81
CA THR A 189 9.67 13.80 -6.54
C THR A 189 8.94 13.91 -5.20
N ASN A 190 8.68 15.13 -4.74
CA ASN A 190 7.86 15.41 -3.55
C ASN A 190 6.36 15.56 -3.86
N GLY A 191 5.89 15.09 -5.02
CA GLY A 191 4.48 15.07 -5.37
C GLY A 191 3.65 14.22 -4.39
N MET A 192 2.47 14.70 -4.02
CA MET A 192 1.58 14.06 -3.03
C MET A 192 0.11 14.05 -3.46
N SER A 193 -0.22 14.56 -4.65
CA SER A 193 -1.59 14.71 -5.10
C SER A 193 -2.17 13.41 -5.68
N LEU A 194 -3.41 13.10 -5.31
CA LEU A 194 -4.20 12.03 -5.93
C LEU A 194 -5.24 12.59 -6.89
N THR A 195 -5.55 11.86 -7.96
CA THR A 195 -6.67 12.21 -8.86
C THR A 195 -7.96 11.58 -8.35
N PRO A 196 -9.13 12.07 -8.78
CA PRO A 196 -10.40 11.41 -8.48
C PRO A 196 -10.43 9.92 -8.88
N GLY A 197 -9.77 9.56 -10.00
CA GLY A 197 -9.66 8.18 -10.46
C GLY A 197 -8.80 7.32 -9.53
N GLU A 198 -7.65 7.82 -9.08
CA GLU A 198 -6.81 7.12 -8.10
C GLU A 198 -7.51 6.99 -6.75
N ILE A 199 -8.16 8.05 -6.27
CA ILE A 199 -8.95 8.02 -5.02
C ILE A 199 -10.01 6.92 -5.10
N THR A 200 -10.72 6.83 -6.23
CA THR A 200 -11.75 5.79 -6.41
C THR A 200 -11.13 4.39 -6.39
N LEU A 201 -10.00 4.19 -7.08
CA LEU A 201 -9.30 2.91 -7.15
C LEU A 201 -8.74 2.49 -5.78
N THR A 202 -8.05 3.37 -5.07
CA THR A 202 -7.44 3.04 -3.77
C THR A 202 -8.49 2.72 -2.74
N ARG A 203 -9.60 3.46 -2.71
CA ARG A 203 -10.75 3.14 -1.85
C ARG A 203 -11.34 1.78 -2.16
N TYR A 204 -11.54 1.47 -3.45
CA TYR A 204 -12.02 0.15 -3.86
C TYR A 204 -11.09 -0.97 -3.37
N VAL A 205 -9.80 -0.86 -3.63
CA VAL A 205 -8.81 -1.87 -3.21
C VAL A 205 -8.75 -1.98 -1.69
N ALA A 206 -8.76 -0.87 -0.96
CA ALA A 206 -8.78 -0.88 0.51
C ALA A 206 -10.00 -1.65 1.05
N MET A 207 -11.20 -1.41 0.51
CA MET A 207 -12.39 -2.15 0.91
C MET A 207 -12.29 -3.65 0.62
N GLU A 208 -11.74 -4.05 -0.53
CA GLU A 208 -11.57 -5.46 -0.88
C GLU A 208 -10.54 -6.16 0.03
N LEU A 209 -9.43 -5.48 0.36
CA LEU A 209 -8.45 -5.99 1.32
C LEU A 209 -9.08 -6.17 2.72
N MET A 210 -9.89 -5.21 3.17
CA MET A 210 -10.60 -5.30 4.46
C MET A 210 -11.61 -6.44 4.50
N LYS A 211 -12.25 -6.78 3.37
CA LYS A 211 -13.15 -7.94 3.28
C LYS A 211 -12.39 -9.26 3.31
N ALA A 212 -11.26 -9.33 2.60
CA ALA A 212 -10.45 -10.54 2.50
C ALA A 212 -9.79 -10.96 3.83
N LYS A 213 -9.62 -10.02 4.76
CA LYS A 213 -9.05 -10.27 6.10
C LYS A 213 -10.06 -10.79 7.13
N ARG A 214 -11.37 -10.73 6.84
CA ARG A 214 -12.43 -11.23 7.72
C ARG A 214 -12.71 -12.70 7.48
#